data_AF-A0AA39LK95-F1
#
_entry.id   AF-A0AA39LK95-F1
#
_cell.length_a   1.000
_cell.length_b   1.000
_cell.length_c   1.000
_cell.angle_alpha   90.00
_cell.angle_beta   90.00
_cell.angle_gamma   90.00
#
_symmetry.space_group_name_H-M   'P 1'
#
loop_
_entity.id
_entity.type
_entity.pdbx_description
1 polymer ?
#
loop_
_entity_poly.entity_id
_entity_poly.type
_entity_poly.pdbx_seq_one_letter_code
_entity_poly.pdbx_strand_id
1 'polypeptide(L)'
;MLIMEILAIRSGGLAKTLGPTAGLVSIIACAFCICEYLVSQLIAFIYRYNELKINSQKMEKWKYWTGIAFLVVVPPSTWSAAGFLGHIPEDVFKDFVQQNHPEFMTLFGSVPIVGYSKEGFITFSSVPLFWTLLWILAVSWLATATIKQCRAHESLMSAHTYRLHIQLMRALAVQVLAYGYYATSGYGGPYYSASSPSPFK
;
A
#
# COMPACT_ATOMS: atom_id res chain seq x y z
N MET A 1 -29.74 3.80 16.90
CA MET A 1 -28.82 2.93 16.12
C MET A 1 -28.47 3.67 14.83
N LEU A 2 -27.60 4.69 14.89
CA LEU A 2 -27.46 5.69 13.80
C LEU A 2 -26.12 6.44 13.83
N ILE A 3 -25.04 5.83 14.34
CA ILE A 3 -23.73 6.51 14.50
C ILE A 3 -22.80 6.34 13.28
N MET A 4 -23.16 5.54 12.26
CA MET A 4 -22.28 5.34 11.09
C MET A 4 -23.04 5.31 9.76
N GLU A 5 -23.73 6.39 9.41
CA GLU A 5 -24.25 6.56 8.04
C GLU A 5 -23.26 7.25 7.11
N ILE A 6 -22.45 8.17 7.65
CA ILE A 6 -21.44 8.88 6.87
C ILE A 6 -20.15 9.03 7.67
N LEU A 7 -19.02 8.76 7.02
CA LEU A 7 -17.70 8.82 7.63
C LEU A 7 -16.94 10.04 7.10
N ALA A 8 -16.47 10.87 8.03
CA ALA A 8 -15.73 12.09 7.77
C ALA A 8 -14.25 11.86 8.04
N ILE A 9 -13.41 11.98 7.01
CA ILE A 9 -11.95 11.90 7.19
C ILE A 9 -11.40 13.33 7.25
N ARG A 10 -10.82 13.67 8.40
CA ARG A 10 -10.14 14.95 8.60
C ARG A 10 -8.82 14.94 7.84
N SER A 11 -8.71 15.76 6.80
CA SER A 11 -7.53 15.81 5.94
C SER A 11 -6.60 16.97 6.33
N GLY A 12 -5.39 16.65 6.79
CA GLY A 12 -4.35 17.63 7.10
C GLY A 12 -3.43 17.93 5.90
N GLY A 13 -2.45 18.82 6.09
CA GLY A 13 -1.38 19.05 5.10
C GLY A 13 -1.86 19.70 3.80
N LEU A 14 -1.52 19.10 2.65
CA LEU A 14 -1.83 19.61 1.30
C LEU A 14 -3.33 19.88 1.08
N ALA A 15 -4.19 19.09 1.73
CA ALA A 15 -5.64 19.26 1.66
C ALA A 15 -6.08 20.61 2.28
N LYS A 16 -5.40 21.07 3.34
CA LYS A 16 -5.70 22.35 4.00
C LYS A 16 -5.47 23.55 3.07
N THR A 17 -4.53 23.45 2.14
CA THR A 17 -4.17 24.53 1.22
C THR A 17 -4.87 24.43 -0.14
N LEU A 18 -5.16 23.22 -0.63
CA LEU A 18 -5.70 22.98 -1.98
C LEU A 18 -7.16 22.48 -1.98
N GLY A 19 -7.75 22.26 -0.81
CA GLY A 19 -9.11 21.77 -0.64
C GLY A 19 -9.21 20.24 -0.49
N PRO A 20 -10.40 19.73 -0.12
CA PRO A 20 -10.63 18.32 0.18
C PRO A 20 -10.46 17.42 -1.05
N THR A 21 -10.88 17.87 -2.23
CA THR A 21 -10.74 17.12 -3.49
C THR A 21 -9.27 16.91 -3.85
N ALA A 22 -8.44 17.93 -3.70
CA ALA A 22 -6.99 17.81 -3.93
C ALA A 22 -6.33 16.88 -2.90
N GLY A 23 -6.78 16.94 -1.64
CA GLY A 23 -6.39 15.99 -0.59
C GLY A 23 -6.71 14.54 -0.95
N LEU A 24 -7.93 14.30 -1.43
CA LEU A 24 -8.38 12.97 -1.87
C LEU A 24 -7.53 12.46 -3.05
N VAL A 25 -7.32 13.29 -4.08
CA VAL A 25 -6.47 12.93 -5.23
C VAL A 25 -5.05 12.61 -4.79
N SER A 26 -4.49 13.38 -3.85
CA SER A 26 -3.16 13.10 -3.30
C SER A 26 -3.11 11.77 -2.54
N ILE A 27 -4.14 11.42 -1.78
CA ILE A 27 -4.23 10.13 -1.08
C ILE A 27 -4.28 9.01 -2.11
N ILE A 28 -5.13 9.12 -3.13
CA ILE A 28 -5.25 8.14 -4.23
C ILE A 28 -3.93 8.00 -5.01
N ALA A 29 -3.19 9.09 -5.22
CA ALA A 29 -1.90 9.04 -5.89
C ALA A 29 -0.82 8.35 -5.01
N CYS A 30 -0.73 8.68 -3.73
CA CYS A 30 0.20 8.02 -2.81
C CYS A 30 -0.11 6.52 -2.69
N ALA A 31 -1.38 6.20 -2.56
CA ALA A 31 -1.95 4.87 -2.62
C ALA A 31 -1.50 4.08 -3.87
N PHE A 32 -1.66 4.69 -5.04
CA PHE A 32 -1.25 4.12 -6.32
C PHE A 32 0.25 3.80 -6.32
N CYS A 33 1.11 4.74 -5.90
CA CYS A 33 2.56 4.51 -5.82
C CYS A 33 2.93 3.38 -4.85
N ILE A 34 2.24 3.25 -3.72
CA ILE A 34 2.46 2.15 -2.78
C ILE A 34 2.10 0.81 -3.43
N CYS A 35 0.96 0.74 -4.12
CA CYS A 35 0.57 -0.47 -4.84
C CYS A 35 1.59 -0.85 -5.93
N GLU A 36 2.08 0.11 -6.72
CA GLU A 36 3.12 -0.15 -7.72
C GLU A 36 4.42 -0.66 -7.09
N TYR A 37 4.82 -0.09 -5.94
CA TYR A 37 5.97 -0.58 -5.19
C TYR A 37 5.79 -2.04 -4.75
N LEU A 38 4.64 -2.40 -4.18
CA LEU A 38 4.35 -3.78 -3.78
C LEU A 38 4.34 -4.75 -4.97
N VAL A 39 3.81 -4.32 -6.12
CA VAL A 39 3.81 -5.10 -7.36
C VAL A 39 5.24 -5.31 -7.87
N SER A 40 6.09 -4.28 -7.82
CA SER A 40 7.50 -4.40 -8.22
C SER A 40 8.26 -5.44 -7.38
N GLN A 41 7.98 -5.49 -6.07
CA GLN A 41 8.55 -6.50 -5.18
C GLN A 41 8.09 -7.91 -5.56
N LEU A 42 6.79 -8.08 -5.85
CA LEU A 42 6.24 -9.36 -6.28
C LEU A 42 6.88 -9.86 -7.58
N ILE A 43 7.06 -8.97 -8.56
CA ILE A 43 7.73 -9.28 -9.83
C ILE A 43 9.18 -9.73 -9.59
N ALA A 44 9.89 -9.08 -8.66
CA ALA A 44 11.25 -9.48 -8.30
C ALA A 44 11.31 -10.91 -7.71
N PHE A 45 10.32 -11.31 -6.90
CA PHE A 45 10.22 -12.69 -6.42
C PHE A 45 9.92 -13.69 -7.53
N ILE A 46 8.99 -13.37 -8.43
CA ILE A 46 8.64 -14.22 -9.58
C ILE A 46 9.86 -14.44 -10.49
N TYR A 47 10.59 -13.36 -10.80
CA TYR A 47 11.80 -13.44 -11.60
C TYR A 47 12.82 -14.41 -11.01
N ARG A 48 13.11 -14.29 -9.71
CA ARG A 48 14.07 -15.17 -9.02
C ARG A 48 13.61 -16.61 -8.94
N TYR A 49 12.33 -16.84 -8.65
CA TYR A 49 11.77 -18.19 -8.65
C TYR A 49 11.93 -18.87 -10.02
N ASN A 50 11.71 -18.12 -11.11
CA ASN A 50 11.88 -18.64 -12.46
C ASN A 50 13.35 -18.91 -12.82
N GLU A 51 14.28 -18.07 -12.36
CA GLU A 51 15.73 -18.27 -12.55
C GLU A 51 16.23 -19.57 -11.89
N LEU A 52 15.67 -19.93 -10.74
CA LEU A 52 16.06 -21.12 -9.97
C LEU A 52 15.46 -22.44 -10.48
N LYS A 53 14.52 -22.39 -11.43
CA LYS A 53 13.83 -23.59 -11.94
C LYS A 53 14.67 -24.27 -13.02
N ILE A 54 15.28 -25.42 -12.71
CA ILE A 54 16.17 -26.21 -13.61
C ILE A 54 15.54 -26.54 -14.97
N ASN A 55 14.26 -26.90 -15.00
CA ASN A 55 13.51 -27.08 -16.25
C ASN A 55 12.80 -25.77 -16.57
N SER A 56 13.57 -24.75 -16.90
CA SER A 56 13.04 -23.45 -17.31
C SER A 56 12.33 -23.63 -18.66
N GLN A 57 11.07 -24.07 -18.64
CA GLN A 57 10.15 -23.68 -19.69
C GLN A 57 10.21 -22.16 -19.72
N LYS A 58 10.89 -21.61 -20.72
CA LYS A 58 11.01 -20.17 -20.93
C LYS A 58 9.59 -19.62 -20.90
N MET A 59 9.26 -18.92 -19.82
CA MET A 59 7.96 -18.28 -19.70
C MET A 59 7.84 -17.35 -20.90
N GLU A 60 6.80 -17.54 -21.72
CA GLU A 60 6.63 -16.74 -22.92
C GLU A 60 6.58 -15.28 -22.53
N LYS A 61 7.40 -14.45 -23.21
CA LYS A 61 7.56 -13.02 -22.87
C LYS A 61 6.20 -12.30 -22.76
N TRP A 62 5.23 -12.68 -23.60
CA TRP A 62 3.90 -12.08 -23.58
C TRP A 62 3.15 -12.35 -22.26
N LYS A 63 3.17 -13.59 -21.74
CA LYS A 63 2.51 -13.95 -20.47
C LYS A 63 3.08 -13.16 -19.30
N TYR A 64 4.40 -12.94 -19.31
CA TYR A 64 5.08 -12.11 -18.32
C TYR A 64 4.61 -10.65 -18.39
N TRP A 65 4.62 -10.06 -19.59
CA TRP A 65 4.17 -8.68 -19.79
C TRP A 65 2.69 -8.47 -19.46
N THR A 66 1.80 -9.40 -19.87
CA THR A 66 0.38 -9.34 -19.54
C THR A 66 0.16 -9.44 -18.03
N GLY A 67 0.89 -10.31 -17.33
CA GLY A 67 0.82 -10.42 -15.87
C GLY A 67 1.29 -9.14 -15.16
N ILE A 68 2.38 -8.53 -15.63
CA ILE A 68 2.87 -7.25 -15.10
C ILE A 68 1.82 -6.14 -15.34
N ALA A 69 1.34 -6.01 -16.57
CA ALA A 69 0.34 -5.00 -16.90
C ALA A 69 -0.93 -5.16 -16.05
N PHE A 70 -1.39 -6.40 -15.86
CA PHE A 70 -2.53 -6.70 -14.98
C PHE A 70 -2.25 -6.28 -13.53
N LEU A 71 -1.11 -6.66 -12.97
CA LEU A 71 -0.76 -6.35 -11.58
C LEU A 71 -0.52 -4.87 -11.34
N VAL A 72 -0.02 -4.12 -12.32
CA VAL A 72 0.21 -2.67 -12.21
C VAL A 72 -1.10 -1.90 -12.37
N VAL A 73 -2.01 -2.34 -13.24
CA VAL A 73 -3.22 -1.56 -13.56
C VAL A 73 -4.38 -1.93 -12.64
N VAL A 74 -4.66 -3.22 -12.44
CA VAL A 74 -5.92 -3.66 -11.83
C VAL A 74 -6.04 -3.28 -10.35
N PRO A 75 -5.10 -3.64 -9.45
CA PRO A 75 -5.23 -3.30 -8.04
C PRO A 75 -5.36 -1.79 -7.78
N PRO A 76 -4.50 -0.91 -8.33
CA PRO A 76 -4.64 0.52 -8.09
C PRO A 76 -5.91 1.12 -8.71
N SER A 77 -6.32 0.65 -9.89
CA SER A 77 -7.53 1.13 -10.55
C SER A 77 -8.79 0.72 -9.78
N THR A 78 -8.86 -0.51 -9.26
CA THR A 78 -10.02 -0.95 -8.45
C THR A 78 -10.14 -0.15 -7.17
N TRP A 79 -9.02 0.17 -6.51
CA TRP A 79 -9.06 1.00 -5.31
C TRP A 79 -9.44 2.45 -5.61
N SER A 80 -8.87 3.03 -6.67
CA SER A 80 -9.21 4.38 -7.13
C SER A 80 -10.69 4.48 -7.48
N ALA A 81 -11.24 3.51 -8.21
CA ALA A 81 -12.66 3.45 -8.56
C ALA A 81 -13.55 3.36 -7.32
N ALA A 82 -13.18 2.52 -6.33
CA ALA A 82 -13.91 2.45 -5.06
C ALA A 82 -13.88 3.79 -4.30
N GLY A 83 -12.74 4.49 -4.32
CA GLY A 83 -12.57 5.80 -3.69
C GLY A 83 -13.41 6.89 -4.36
N PHE A 84 -13.48 6.89 -5.69
CA PHE A 84 -14.28 7.85 -6.45
C PHE A 84 -15.78 7.58 -6.36
N LEU A 85 -16.22 6.33 -6.51
CA LEU A 85 -17.66 5.97 -6.48
C LEU A 85 -18.27 6.11 -5.08
N GLY A 86 -17.47 5.93 -4.03
CA GLY A 86 -17.93 6.10 -2.65
C GLY A 86 -17.90 7.55 -2.14
N HIS A 87 -17.28 8.47 -2.88
CA HIS A 87 -17.07 9.85 -2.45
C HIS A 87 -18.35 10.67 -2.60
N ILE A 88 -18.71 11.40 -1.54
CA ILE A 88 -19.80 12.37 -1.54
C ILE A 88 -19.18 13.78 -1.64
N PRO A 89 -19.58 14.59 -2.63
CA PRO A 89 -19.17 15.99 -2.74
C PRO A 89 -19.40 16.79 -1.45
N GLU A 90 -18.53 17.75 -1.17
CA GLU A 90 -18.52 18.50 0.10
C GLU A 90 -19.82 19.28 0.35
N ASP A 91 -20.40 19.89 -0.69
CA ASP A 91 -21.66 20.62 -0.66
C ASP A 91 -22.83 19.71 -0.26
N VAL A 92 -22.96 18.57 -0.94
CA VAL A 92 -24.01 17.58 -0.66
C VAL A 92 -23.83 16.99 0.75
N PHE A 93 -22.58 16.73 1.15
CA PHE A 93 -22.28 16.21 2.47
C PHE A 93 -22.60 17.22 3.58
N LYS A 94 -22.26 18.50 3.37
CA LYS A 94 -22.54 19.58 4.31
C LYS A 94 -24.04 19.79 4.49
N ASP A 95 -24.81 19.77 3.41
CA ASP A 95 -26.27 19.88 3.47
C ASP A 95 -26.91 18.72 4.25
N PHE A 96 -26.41 17.49 4.03
CA PHE A 96 -26.87 16.32 4.79
C PHE A 96 -26.58 16.46 6.29
N VAL A 97 -25.37 16.88 6.66
CA VAL A 97 -25.00 17.05 8.07
C VAL A 97 -25.78 18.18 8.71
N GLN A 98 -26.01 19.29 8.00
CA GLN A 98 -26.82 20.39 8.51
C GLN A 98 -28.25 19.95 8.84
N GLN A 99 -28.84 19.06 8.03
CA GLN A 99 -30.21 18.58 8.22
C GLN A 99 -30.32 17.50 9.31
N ASN A 100 -29.37 16.56 9.36
CA ASN A 100 -29.50 15.36 10.21
C ASN A 100 -28.68 15.44 11.50
N HIS A 101 -27.56 16.18 11.51
CA HIS A 101 -26.61 16.27 12.62
C HIS A 101 -25.99 17.68 12.75
N PRO A 102 -26.80 18.71 13.04
CA PRO A 102 -26.34 20.10 13.09
C PRO A 102 -25.22 20.33 14.13
N GLU A 103 -25.10 19.47 15.14
CA GLU A 103 -24.01 19.48 16.13
C GLU A 103 -22.61 19.39 15.50
N PHE A 104 -22.47 18.72 14.34
CA PHE A 104 -21.20 18.57 13.64
C PHE A 104 -20.88 19.71 12.68
N MET A 105 -21.79 20.68 12.50
CA MET A 105 -21.56 21.83 11.61
C MET A 105 -20.36 22.68 12.04
N THR A 106 -20.02 22.67 13.33
CA THR A 106 -18.84 23.35 13.89
C THR A 106 -17.51 22.79 13.36
N LEU A 107 -17.50 21.57 12.81
CA LEU A 107 -16.31 20.95 12.23
C LEU A 107 -16.02 21.48 10.82
N PHE A 108 -17.07 21.86 10.07
CA PHE A 108 -16.95 22.41 8.73
C PHE A 108 -16.38 23.84 8.78
N GLY A 109 -15.28 24.08 8.08
CA GLY A 109 -14.58 25.38 8.05
C GLY A 109 -13.28 25.43 8.84
N SER A 110 -13.05 24.49 9.78
CA SER A 110 -11.77 24.38 10.49
C SER A 110 -10.73 23.57 9.71
N VAL A 111 -11.18 22.49 9.04
CA VAL A 111 -10.36 21.58 8.24
C VAL A 111 -11.23 20.98 7.13
N PRO A 112 -10.70 20.77 5.91
CA PRO A 112 -11.40 20.10 4.83
C PRO A 112 -11.77 18.66 5.20
N ILE A 113 -13.05 18.33 4.99
CA ILE A 113 -13.64 17.03 5.32
C ILE A 113 -14.03 16.33 4.01
N VAL A 114 -13.61 15.08 3.88
CA VAL A 114 -14.04 14.21 2.78
C VAL A 114 -15.16 13.30 3.28
N GLY A 115 -16.33 13.40 2.65
CA GLY A 115 -17.50 12.57 2.95
C GLY A 115 -17.51 11.26 2.16
N TYR A 116 -17.91 10.18 2.83
CA TYR A 116 -18.12 8.86 2.22
C TYR A 116 -19.41 8.23 2.71
N SER A 117 -20.22 7.68 1.78
CA SER A 117 -21.35 6.83 2.17
C SER A 117 -20.84 5.60 2.93
N LYS A 118 -21.64 5.06 3.86
CA LYS A 118 -21.28 3.83 4.60
C LYS A 118 -20.81 2.70 3.67
N GLU A 119 -21.55 2.45 2.60
CA GLU A 119 -21.22 1.41 1.61
C GLU A 119 -19.94 1.76 0.83
N GLY A 120 -19.78 3.03 0.47
CA GLY A 120 -18.58 3.54 -0.19
C GLY A 120 -17.34 3.40 0.68
N PHE A 121 -17.44 3.72 1.97
CA PHE A 121 -16.34 3.59 2.93
C PHE A 121 -15.93 2.13 3.16
N ILE A 122 -16.92 1.24 3.34
CA ILE A 122 -16.67 -0.20 3.50
C ILE A 122 -15.98 -0.75 2.24
N THR A 123 -16.44 -0.36 1.05
CA THR A 123 -15.84 -0.76 -0.22
C THR A 123 -14.42 -0.22 -0.34
N PHE A 124 -14.22 1.08 -0.07
CA PHE A 124 -12.91 1.74 -0.13
C PHE A 124 -11.90 1.14 0.84
N SER A 125 -12.33 0.66 2.01
CA SER A 125 -11.48 0.02 3.01
C SER A 125 -11.23 -1.47 2.74
N SER A 126 -12.22 -2.19 2.20
CA SER A 126 -12.10 -3.63 1.95
C SER A 126 -11.24 -3.96 0.73
N VAL A 127 -11.25 -3.13 -0.32
CA VAL A 127 -10.42 -3.32 -1.52
C VAL A 127 -8.92 -3.40 -1.20
N PRO A 128 -8.28 -2.42 -0.52
CA PRO A 128 -6.86 -2.51 -0.20
C PRO A 128 -6.55 -3.66 0.77
N LEU A 129 -7.46 -4.00 1.69
CA LEU A 129 -7.29 -5.15 2.58
C LEU A 129 -7.26 -6.46 1.80
N PHE A 130 -8.21 -6.67 0.88
CA PHE A 130 -8.28 -7.84 0.03
C PHE A 130 -7.00 -8.00 -0.81
N TRP A 131 -6.56 -6.93 -1.48
CA TRP A 131 -5.33 -6.95 -2.28
C TRP A 131 -4.08 -7.20 -1.43
N THR A 132 -4.01 -6.62 -0.23
CA THR A 132 -2.90 -6.83 0.71
C THR A 132 -2.84 -8.30 1.15
N LEU A 133 -3.97 -8.92 1.47
CA LEU A 133 -4.02 -10.34 1.84
C LEU A 133 -3.57 -11.24 0.69
N LEU A 134 -4.06 -11.02 -0.53
CA LEU A 134 -3.62 -11.76 -1.71
C LEU A 134 -2.11 -11.60 -1.95
N TRP A 135 -1.60 -10.38 -1.79
CA TRP A 135 -0.18 -10.09 -1.94
C TRP A 135 0.67 -10.83 -0.89
N ILE A 136 0.25 -10.83 0.38
CA ILE A 136 0.94 -11.55 1.47
C ILE A 136 0.98 -13.05 1.16
N LEU A 137 -0.13 -13.63 0.72
CA LEU A 137 -0.20 -15.04 0.34
C LEU A 137 0.72 -15.36 -0.83
N ALA A 138 0.73 -14.52 -1.86
CA ALA A 138 1.57 -14.69 -3.05
C ALA A 138 3.07 -14.62 -2.71
N VAL A 139 3.49 -13.62 -1.94
CA VAL A 139 4.89 -13.47 -1.50
C VAL A 139 5.30 -14.61 -0.59
N SER A 140 4.44 -15.02 0.36
CA SER A 140 4.74 -16.14 1.27
C SER A 140 4.92 -17.45 0.51
N TRP A 141 4.05 -17.72 -0.47
CA TRP A 141 4.20 -18.87 -1.36
C TRP A 141 5.52 -18.78 -2.12
N LEU A 142 5.77 -17.69 -2.85
CA LEU A 142 6.97 -17.53 -3.68
C LEU A 142 8.26 -17.64 -2.85
N ALA A 143 8.28 -17.08 -1.65
CA ALA A 143 9.40 -17.19 -0.75
C ALA A 143 9.66 -18.64 -0.32
N THR A 144 8.60 -19.36 0.09
CA THR A 144 8.70 -20.77 0.46
C THR A 144 9.17 -21.63 -0.71
N ALA A 145 8.65 -21.38 -1.92
CA ALA A 145 9.01 -22.09 -3.13
C ALA A 145 10.47 -21.83 -3.54
N THR A 146 10.92 -20.58 -3.45
CA THR A 146 12.31 -20.16 -3.70
C THR A 146 13.26 -20.84 -2.71
N ILE A 147 12.94 -20.84 -1.41
CA ILE A 147 13.76 -21.52 -0.39
C ILE A 147 13.83 -23.02 -0.67
N LYS A 148 12.71 -23.65 -1.04
CA LYS A 148 12.67 -25.08 -1.38
C LYS A 148 13.56 -25.40 -2.58
N GLN A 149 13.54 -24.56 -3.62
CA GLN A 149 14.43 -24.72 -4.77
C GLN A 149 15.91 -24.47 -4.42
N CYS A 150 16.22 -23.42 -3.65
CA CYS A 150 17.59 -23.19 -3.19
C CYS A 150 18.15 -24.37 -2.38
N ARG A 151 17.33 -25.00 -1.52
CA ARG A 151 17.73 -26.22 -0.79
C ARG A 151 17.89 -27.42 -1.72
N ALA A 152 16.99 -27.59 -2.69
CA ALA A 152 17.09 -28.67 -3.69
C ALA A 152 18.33 -28.53 -4.59
N HIS A 153 18.86 -27.32 -4.75
CA HIS A 153 20.05 -27.02 -5.55
C HIS A 153 21.28 -26.66 -4.71
N GLU A 154 21.25 -26.91 -3.40
CA GLU A 154 22.35 -26.59 -2.49
C GLU A 154 23.65 -27.32 -2.87
N SER A 155 23.54 -28.55 -3.39
CA SER A 155 24.68 -29.33 -3.89
C SER A 155 25.18 -28.92 -5.28
N LEU A 156 24.42 -28.11 -6.02
CA LEU A 156 24.72 -27.69 -7.39
C LEU A 156 25.13 -26.21 -7.49
N MET A 157 24.76 -25.38 -6.51
CA MET A 157 25.06 -23.96 -6.47
C MET A 157 26.37 -23.67 -5.73
N SER A 158 27.12 -22.68 -6.22
CA SER A 158 28.25 -22.15 -5.45
C SER A 158 27.75 -21.54 -4.14
N ALA A 159 28.53 -21.69 -3.06
CA ALA A 159 28.20 -21.11 -1.75
C ALA A 159 28.00 -19.58 -1.80
N HIS A 160 28.63 -18.90 -2.77
CA HIS A 160 28.47 -17.48 -3.01
C HIS A 160 27.06 -17.14 -3.57
N THR A 161 26.62 -17.87 -4.60
CA THR A 161 25.30 -17.70 -5.23
C THR A 161 24.17 -17.99 -4.24
N TYR A 162 24.31 -19.04 -3.43
CA TYR A 162 23.34 -19.38 -2.39
C TYR A 162 23.19 -18.26 -1.35
N ARG A 163 24.32 -17.74 -0.83
CA ARG A 163 24.31 -16.63 0.14
C ARG A 163 23.68 -15.37 -0.44
N LEU A 164 23.97 -15.06 -1.71
CA LEU A 164 23.39 -13.90 -2.38
C LEU A 164 21.85 -14.00 -2.44
N HIS A 165 21.30 -15.13 -2.88
CA HIS A 165 19.84 -15.32 -2.92
C HIS A 165 19.20 -15.21 -1.53
N ILE A 166 19.78 -15.84 -0.50
CA ILE A 166 19.25 -15.77 0.87
C ILE A 166 19.32 -14.34 1.44
N GLN A 167 20.42 -13.62 1.23
CA GLN A 167 20.55 -12.22 1.66
C GLN A 167 19.52 -11.32 0.98
N LEU A 168 19.28 -11.53 -0.31
CA LEU A 168 18.28 -10.78 -1.05
C LEU A 168 16.86 -11.07 -0.59
N MET A 169 16.53 -12.33 -0.27
CA MET A 169 15.25 -12.70 0.35
C MET A 169 15.07 -12.06 1.72
N ARG A 170 16.13 -12.01 2.55
CA ARG A 170 16.11 -11.32 3.84
C ARG A 170 15.93 -9.82 3.69
N ALA A 171 16.62 -9.19 2.73
CA ALA A 171 16.48 -7.76 2.46
C ALA A 171 15.04 -7.40 2.06
N LEU A 172 14.41 -8.21 1.19
CA LEU A 172 13.00 -8.05 0.85
C LEU A 172 12.09 -8.26 2.07
N ALA A 173 12.31 -9.29 2.88
CA ALA A 173 11.53 -9.49 4.10
C ALA A 173 11.65 -8.31 5.09
N VAL A 174 12.85 -7.74 5.26
CA VAL A 174 13.09 -6.56 6.09
C VAL A 174 12.40 -5.33 5.51
N GLN A 175 12.43 -5.12 4.19
CA GLN A 175 11.70 -4.01 3.57
C GLN A 175 10.19 -4.11 3.83
N VAL A 176 9.62 -5.31 3.69
CA VAL A 176 8.19 -5.55 3.94
C VAL A 176 7.81 -5.30 5.40
N LEU A 177 8.63 -5.78 6.35
CA LEU A 177 8.43 -5.57 7.78
C LEU A 177 8.62 -4.10 8.18
N ALA A 178 9.62 -3.41 7.62
CA ALA A 178 9.86 -2.00 7.87
C ALA A 178 8.67 -1.15 7.40
N TYR A 179 8.14 -1.40 6.20
CA TYR A 179 6.94 -0.72 5.72
C TYR A 179 5.71 -0.99 6.61
N GLY A 180 5.49 -2.23 7.04
CA GLY A 180 4.41 -2.56 7.98
C GLY A 180 4.57 -1.88 9.34
N TYR A 181 5.82 -1.79 9.84
CA TYR A 181 6.12 -1.07 11.07
C TYR A 181 5.87 0.43 10.94
N TYR A 182 6.38 1.08 9.89
CA TYR A 182 6.16 2.53 9.66
C TYR A 182 4.68 2.88 9.41
N ALA A 183 3.92 1.98 8.79
CA ALA A 183 2.48 2.18 8.59
C ALA A 183 1.66 2.07 9.89
N THR A 184 2.10 1.23 10.83
CA THR A 184 1.41 1.00 12.12
C THR A 184 1.87 1.94 13.23
N SER A 185 3.12 2.41 13.19
CA SER A 185 3.74 3.31 14.19
C SER A 185 3.50 4.80 13.93
N GLY A 186 2.34 5.13 13.33
CA GLY A 186 1.95 6.46 12.85
C GLY A 186 2.69 7.63 13.47
N TYR A 187 3.51 8.33 12.67
CA TYR A 187 4.15 9.62 13.00
C TYR A 187 4.74 9.72 14.43
N GLY A 188 5.32 8.63 14.94
CA GLY A 188 6.16 8.62 16.13
C GLY A 188 7.62 8.42 15.76
N GLY A 189 8.17 9.26 14.88
CA GLY A 189 9.62 9.26 14.67
C GLY A 189 10.31 9.54 16.00
N PRO A 190 11.28 8.72 16.46
CA PRO A 190 12.14 9.16 17.54
C PRO A 190 12.86 10.40 17.03
N TYR A 191 12.62 11.53 17.68
CA TYR A 191 13.56 12.64 17.65
C TYR A 191 14.92 12.05 18.02
N TYR A 192 15.75 11.79 17.01
CA TYR A 192 17.18 11.75 17.21
C TYR A 192 17.55 13.15 17.68
N SER A 193 17.62 13.31 19.00
CA SER A 193 18.41 14.33 19.66
C SER A 193 19.84 14.19 19.13
N ALA A 194 20.11 14.82 18.00
CA ALA A 194 21.46 15.15 17.57
C ALA A 194 22.00 16.18 18.56
N SER A 195 22.45 15.69 19.71
CA SER A 195 23.44 16.38 20.51
C SER A 195 24.71 16.42 19.67
N SER A 196 24.84 17.48 18.87
CA SER A 196 26.11 17.90 18.28
C SER A 196 27.14 18.02 19.41
N PRO A 197 28.23 17.25 19.42
CA PRO A 197 29.37 17.61 20.25
C PRO A 197 30.00 18.87 19.65
N SER A 198 29.92 19.97 20.39
CA SER A 198 30.64 21.20 20.08
C SER A 198 32.14 20.92 20.01
N PRO A 199 32.85 21.25 18.92
CA PRO A 199 34.28 21.02 18.85
C PRO A 199 35.02 22.24 19.38
N PHE A 200 34.83 22.63 20.65
CA PHE A 200 35.70 23.62 21.31
C PHE A 200 35.59 23.53 22.83
N LYS A 201 36.50 22.77 23.44
CA LYS A 201 37.44 23.20 24.50
C LYS A 201 38.29 22.03 24.95
#